data_AF-A0A3P1W1E9-F1
#
_entry.id   AF-A0A3P1W1E9-F1
#
_cell.length_a   1.000
_cell.length_b   1.000
_cell.length_c   1.000
_cell.angle_alpha   90.00
_cell.angle_beta   90.00
_cell.angle_gamma   90.00
#
_symmetry.space_group_name_H-M   'P 1'
#
loop_
_entity.id
_entity.type
_entity.pdbx_description
1 polymer ?
#
loop_
_entity_poly.entity_id
_entity_poly.type
_entity_poly.pdbx_seq_one_letter_code
_entity_poly.pdbx_strand_id
1 'polypeptide(L)'
;MKKDKIQQEINISKNKNSDITVNQTNNYYQPYNTIEFNEERFKNTIELFLENKDEIIEEDKDKYQNFKRNQAEKHKKNNMSPEYYDQVILGGDIEYFSEIDAFFKNKRNLLYKKNYEIVAKDLTRDFFSKKQKDKNYNIIEHMSKIKGELLQRIGKNDSMEVEKYIIIFLHYMYQECDYGIK
;
A
#
# COMPACT_ATOMS: atom_id res chain seq x y z
N MET A 1 -17.43 -17.10 -46.55
CA MET A 1 -18.58 -16.54 -45.79
C MET A 1 -18.09 -16.27 -44.37
N LYS A 2 -17.53 -15.09 -44.10
CA LYS A 2 -18.15 -13.92 -43.44
C LYS A 2 -18.89 -14.29 -42.14
N LYS A 3 -18.26 -13.95 -41.00
CA LYS A 3 -18.84 -13.96 -39.66
C LYS A 3 -19.71 -12.71 -39.52
N ASP A 4 -21.00 -12.91 -39.27
CA ASP A 4 -21.97 -11.83 -39.09
C ASP A 4 -21.77 -11.15 -37.73
N LYS A 5 -21.44 -9.85 -37.77
CA LYS A 5 -21.56 -8.94 -36.64
C LYS A 5 -23.02 -8.50 -36.57
N ILE A 6 -23.69 -8.84 -35.47
CA ILE A 6 -25.01 -8.30 -35.14
C ILE A 6 -24.83 -6.81 -34.80
N GLN A 7 -25.21 -5.92 -35.72
CA GLN A 7 -25.45 -4.52 -35.45
C GLN A 7 -26.89 -4.37 -34.95
N GLN A 8 -27.06 -3.94 -33.69
CA GLN A 8 -28.35 -3.45 -33.22
C GLN A 8 -28.43 -1.95 -33.54
N GLU A 9 -29.33 -1.60 -34.46
CA GLU A 9 -29.73 -0.23 -34.75
C GLU A 9 -30.67 0.27 -33.64
N ILE A 10 -30.30 1.36 -32.96
CA ILE A 10 -31.21 2.09 -32.07
C ILE A 10 -31.60 3.39 -32.79
N ASN A 11 -32.85 3.41 -33.25
CA ASN A 11 -33.54 4.59 -33.78
C ASN A 11 -33.84 5.55 -32.62
N ILE A 12 -33.23 6.74 -32.60
CA ILE A 12 -33.61 7.81 -31.67
C ILE A 12 -34.24 8.94 -32.47
N SER A 13 -35.57 9.07 -32.35
CA SER A 13 -36.33 10.20 -32.88
C SER A 13 -35.91 11.50 -32.21
N LYS A 14 -35.62 12.50 -33.05
CA LYS A 14 -35.28 13.87 -32.69
C LYS A 14 -36.33 14.49 -31.75
N ASN A 15 -35.90 15.03 -30.63
CA ASN A 15 -36.58 16.18 -30.03
C ASN A 15 -35.55 17.23 -29.60
N LYS A 16 -35.80 18.48 -30.02
CA LYS A 16 -34.92 19.63 -29.92
C LYS A 16 -35.09 20.27 -28.55
N ASN A 17 -34.00 20.37 -27.78
CA ASN A 17 -33.49 21.60 -27.15
C ASN A 17 -32.39 21.31 -26.11
N SER A 18 -31.21 21.88 -26.36
CA SER A 18 -30.12 22.25 -25.43
C SER A 18 -29.42 21.17 -24.58
N ASP A 19 -28.30 20.70 -25.13
CA ASP A 19 -26.94 20.58 -24.53
C ASP A 19 -26.76 20.06 -23.09
N ILE A 20 -26.56 18.74 -22.96
CA ILE A 20 -25.50 18.21 -22.08
C ILE A 20 -24.81 17.05 -22.81
N THR A 21 -23.56 17.29 -23.20
CA THR A 21 -22.64 16.26 -23.71
C THR A 21 -22.22 15.37 -22.53
N VAL A 22 -22.80 14.17 -22.40
CA VAL A 22 -22.28 13.14 -21.48
C VAL A 22 -21.67 12.01 -22.29
N ASN A 23 -20.46 12.28 -22.78
CA ASN A 23 -19.45 11.29 -23.12
C ASN A 23 -18.24 11.76 -22.31
N GLN A 24 -17.57 11.00 -21.44
CA GLN A 24 -17.14 9.62 -21.57
C GLN A 24 -16.99 9.02 -20.17
N THR A 25 -17.16 7.70 -20.08
CA THR A 25 -16.69 6.87 -18.97
C THR A 25 -15.20 7.12 -18.74
N ASN A 26 -14.87 7.92 -17.72
CA ASN A 26 -13.52 8.06 -17.20
C ASN A 26 -13.16 6.79 -16.41
N ASN A 27 -12.95 5.68 -17.12
CA ASN A 27 -12.03 4.66 -16.65
C ASN A 27 -10.63 5.26 -16.74
N TYR A 28 -10.22 5.99 -15.70
CA TYR A 28 -8.81 6.28 -15.49
C TYR A 28 -8.12 4.95 -15.19
N TYR A 29 -7.69 4.26 -16.25
CA TYR A 29 -6.48 3.46 -16.16
C TYR A 29 -5.36 4.44 -15.79
N GLN A 30 -5.10 4.57 -14.49
CA GLN A 30 -3.86 5.17 -14.04
C GLN A 30 -2.75 4.28 -14.63
N PRO A 31 -1.85 4.82 -15.48
CA PRO A 31 -0.71 4.04 -15.92
C PRO A 31 0.01 3.61 -14.66
N TYR A 32 0.42 2.35 -14.59
CA TYR A 32 1.37 1.91 -13.58
C TYR A 32 2.58 2.82 -13.71
N ASN A 33 2.69 3.82 -12.83
CA ASN A 33 3.88 4.64 -12.71
C ASN A 33 4.91 3.72 -12.05
N THR A 34 5.51 2.86 -12.86
CA THR A 34 6.67 2.07 -12.49
C THR A 34 7.79 3.06 -12.19
N ILE A 35 8.19 3.13 -10.93
CA ILE A 35 9.33 3.93 -10.51
C ILE A 35 10.57 3.03 -10.55
N GLU A 36 11.74 3.62 -10.75
CA GLU A 36 12.98 2.88 -10.52
C GLU A 36 13.28 2.87 -9.03
N PHE A 37 13.67 1.71 -8.48
CA PHE A 37 14.04 1.62 -7.07
C PHE A 37 15.28 2.48 -6.80
N ASN A 38 15.13 3.46 -5.92
CA ASN A 38 16.17 4.38 -5.52
C ASN A 38 16.40 4.23 -4.01
N GLU A 39 17.62 3.80 -3.66
CA GLU A 39 18.01 3.56 -2.26
C GLU A 39 17.81 4.80 -1.37
N GLU A 40 18.13 5.99 -1.86
CA GLU A 40 18.03 7.22 -1.08
C GLU A 40 16.57 7.61 -0.84
N ARG A 41 15.71 7.49 -1.86
CA ARG A 41 14.26 7.68 -1.71
C ARG A 41 13.66 6.69 -0.72
N PHE A 42 14.12 5.44 -0.75
CA PHE A 42 13.68 4.44 0.21
C PHE A 42 14.11 4.77 1.65
N LYS A 43 15.33 5.26 1.86
CA LYS A 43 15.79 5.76 3.18
C LYS A 43 14.92 6.91 3.69
N ASN A 44 14.68 7.91 2.85
CA ASN A 44 13.83 9.06 3.19
C ASN A 44 12.40 8.61 3.55
N THR A 45 11.90 7.55 2.90
CA THR A 45 10.60 6.96 3.23
C THR A 45 10.61 6.36 4.63
N ILE A 46 11.64 5.59 5.00
CA ILE A 46 11.77 5.04 6.36
C ILE A 46 11.82 6.16 7.40
N GLU A 47 12.60 7.21 7.14
CA GLU A 47 12.73 8.39 8.01
C GLU A 47 11.41 9.13 8.16
N LEU A 48 10.66 9.30 7.07
CA LEU A 48 9.32 9.88 7.09
C LEU A 48 8.39 9.11 8.05
N PHE A 49 8.41 7.79 8.06
CA PHE A 49 7.59 7.03 9.02
C PHE A 49 8.06 7.19 10.48
N LEU A 50 9.35 7.43 10.72
CA LEU A 50 9.89 7.63 12.06
C LEU A 50 9.59 9.02 12.63
N GLU A 51 9.74 10.07 11.84
CA GLU A 51 9.46 11.46 12.24
C GLU A 51 8.00 11.66 12.63
N ASN A 52 7.12 10.79 12.13
CA ASN A 52 5.69 10.82 12.39
C ASN A 52 5.26 10.01 13.63
N LYS A 53 6.19 9.76 14.56
CA LYS A 53 5.91 9.12 15.85
C LYS A 53 5.78 10.14 16.98
N ASP A 54 4.72 9.99 17.78
CA ASP A 54 4.50 10.83 18.95
C ASP A 54 5.35 10.40 20.16
N GLU A 55 5.88 9.17 20.22
CA GLU A 55 6.87 8.71 21.23
C GLU A 55 7.39 7.31 20.85
N ILE A 56 8.70 7.13 20.67
CA ILE A 56 9.32 5.81 20.48
C ILE A 56 9.47 5.16 21.85
N ILE A 57 8.63 4.16 22.13
CA ILE A 57 8.87 3.26 23.27
C ILE A 57 9.90 2.23 22.80
N GLU A 58 11.15 2.39 23.23
CA GLU A 58 12.15 1.32 23.11
C GLU A 58 11.72 0.15 24.00
N GLU A 59 10.92 -0.77 23.46
CA GLU A 59 10.63 -2.04 24.12
C GLU A 59 11.07 -3.25 23.29
N ASP A 60 11.87 -4.06 24.00
CA ASP A 60 12.34 -5.42 23.76
C ASP A 60 12.68 -5.85 22.33
N LYS A 61 13.99 -6.10 22.17
CA LYS A 61 14.62 -6.67 20.97
C LYS A 61 14.24 -8.13 20.71
N ASP A 62 13.50 -8.79 21.60
CA ASP A 62 13.45 -10.25 21.67
C ASP A 62 12.14 -10.93 21.23
N LYS A 63 11.15 -10.22 20.67
CA LYS A 63 9.85 -10.84 20.33
C LYS A 63 9.44 -10.93 18.86
N TYR A 64 10.27 -10.51 17.90
CA TYR A 64 10.05 -10.85 16.49
C TYR A 64 10.79 -12.16 16.16
N GLN A 65 10.46 -13.22 16.89
CA GLN A 65 10.88 -14.55 16.50
C GLN A 65 10.03 -15.05 15.34
N ASN A 66 10.69 -15.78 14.44
CA ASN A 66 10.18 -16.45 13.25
C ASN A 66 8.92 -17.30 13.51
N PHE A 67 7.76 -16.65 13.67
CA PHE A 67 6.49 -17.34 13.52
C PHE A 67 6.48 -17.91 12.11
N LYS A 68 6.15 -19.21 11.97
CA LYS A 68 5.83 -19.79 10.66
C LYS A 68 4.74 -18.89 10.04
N ARG A 69 5.15 -18.04 9.10
CA ARG A 69 4.37 -16.98 8.47
C ARG A 69 3.27 -17.62 7.59
N ASN A 70 2.16 -18.04 8.21
CA ASN A 70 1.00 -18.49 7.45
C ASN A 70 0.25 -17.26 6.91
N GLN A 71 0.57 -16.87 5.68
CA GLN A 71 -0.01 -15.73 4.99
C GLN A 71 -1.56 -15.78 4.99
N ALA A 72 -2.14 -16.97 4.80
CA ALA A 72 -3.59 -17.15 4.78
C ALA A 72 -4.24 -16.87 6.13
N GLU A 73 -3.63 -17.33 7.23
CA GLU A 73 -4.09 -17.00 8.58
C GLU A 73 -3.97 -15.50 8.87
N LYS A 74 -2.89 -14.86 8.41
CA LYS A 74 -2.70 -13.42 8.55
C LYS A 74 -3.78 -12.65 7.79
N HIS A 75 -4.09 -13.03 6.55
CA HIS A 75 -5.15 -12.40 5.77
C HIS A 75 -6.49 -12.44 6.51
N LYS A 76 -6.83 -13.61 7.05
CA LYS A 76 -8.05 -13.79 7.87
C LYS A 76 -8.02 -12.91 9.13
N LYS A 77 -6.93 -12.93 9.89
CA LYS A 77 -6.78 -12.12 11.12
C LYS A 77 -6.86 -10.62 10.84
N ASN A 78 -6.35 -10.17 9.69
CA ASN A 78 -6.25 -8.76 9.33
C ASN A 78 -7.43 -8.25 8.51
N ASN A 79 -8.41 -9.12 8.21
CA ASN A 79 -9.54 -8.85 7.33
C ASN A 79 -9.06 -8.31 5.97
N MET A 80 -8.00 -8.92 5.42
CA MET A 80 -7.46 -8.60 4.11
C MET A 80 -8.31 -9.27 3.02
N SER A 81 -8.73 -8.49 2.02
CA SER A 81 -9.36 -9.04 0.81
C SER A 81 -8.30 -9.80 -0.02
N PRO A 82 -8.56 -11.06 -0.40
CA PRO A 82 -7.70 -11.79 -1.32
C PRO A 82 -7.50 -11.03 -2.64
N GLU A 83 -8.58 -10.46 -3.18
CA GLU A 83 -8.54 -9.72 -4.45
C GLU A 83 -7.64 -8.48 -4.36
N TYR A 84 -7.74 -7.72 -3.27
CA TYR A 84 -6.86 -6.58 -3.04
C TYR A 84 -5.40 -7.03 -2.94
N TYR A 85 -5.13 -8.07 -2.17
CA TYR A 85 -3.77 -8.59 -2.00
C TYR A 85 -3.18 -9.06 -3.33
N ASP A 86 -3.91 -9.85 -4.11
CA ASP A 86 -3.41 -10.38 -5.38
C ASP A 86 -3.23 -9.28 -6.44
N GLN A 87 -4.19 -8.37 -6.57
CA GLN A 87 -4.17 -7.36 -7.64
C GLN A 87 -3.30 -6.16 -7.31
N VAL A 88 -3.34 -5.68 -6.06
CA VAL A 88 -2.67 -4.43 -5.67
C VAL A 88 -1.27 -4.71 -5.13
N ILE A 89 -1.13 -5.67 -4.21
CA ILE A 89 0.16 -5.97 -3.59
C ILE A 89 1.02 -6.81 -4.54
N LEU A 90 0.54 -8.01 -4.90
CA LEU A 90 1.33 -8.90 -5.75
C LEU A 90 1.40 -8.41 -7.20
N GLY A 91 0.27 -7.94 -7.75
CA GLY A 91 0.23 -7.43 -9.12
C GLY A 91 0.94 -6.09 -9.33
N GLY A 92 1.09 -5.27 -8.28
CA GLY A 92 1.55 -3.89 -8.40
C GLY A 92 2.91 -3.57 -7.78
N ASP A 93 3.29 -4.22 -6.67
CA ASP A 93 4.45 -3.80 -5.87
C ASP A 93 5.49 -4.91 -5.62
N ILE A 94 5.18 -6.16 -5.97
CA ILE A 94 6.08 -7.30 -5.73
C ILE A 94 7.45 -7.14 -6.42
N GLU A 95 7.49 -6.40 -7.53
CA GLU A 95 8.71 -6.16 -8.31
C GLU A 95 9.79 -5.43 -7.49
N TYR A 96 9.40 -4.66 -6.47
CA TYR A 96 10.33 -3.92 -5.62
C TYR A 96 10.86 -4.75 -4.43
N PHE A 97 10.23 -5.88 -4.11
CA PHE A 97 10.51 -6.58 -2.86
C PHE A 97 11.91 -7.18 -2.84
N SER A 98 12.42 -7.66 -3.98
CA SER A 98 13.80 -8.16 -4.08
C SER A 98 14.85 -7.07 -3.87
N GLU A 99 14.57 -5.85 -4.34
CA GLU A 99 15.44 -4.68 -4.15
C GLU A 99 15.47 -4.25 -2.68
N ILE A 100 14.31 -4.25 -2.02
CA ILE A 100 14.20 -3.96 -0.58
C ILE A 100 14.93 -5.03 0.25
N ASP A 101 14.79 -6.31 -0.12
CA ASP A 101 15.54 -7.40 0.49
C ASP A 101 17.05 -7.20 0.36
N ALA A 102 17.54 -6.83 -0.83
CA ALA A 102 18.94 -6.54 -1.07
C ALA A 102 19.42 -5.33 -0.25
N PHE A 103 18.59 -4.28 -0.18
CA PHE A 103 18.82 -3.11 0.65
C PHE A 103 19.02 -3.47 2.12
N PHE A 104 18.15 -4.30 2.71
CA PHE A 104 18.26 -4.69 4.13
C PHE A 104 19.38 -5.71 4.41
N LYS A 105 19.82 -6.48 3.41
CA LYS A 105 20.99 -7.37 3.52
C LYS A 105 22.32 -6.61 3.50
N ASN A 106 22.35 -5.41 2.92
CA ASN A 106 23.54 -4.57 2.86
C ASN A 106 23.90 -4.03 4.27
N LYS A 107 25.10 -4.37 4.75
CA LYS A 107 25.59 -3.98 6.09
C LYS A 107 25.64 -2.46 6.31
N ARG A 108 25.75 -1.66 5.25
CA ARG A 108 25.74 -0.18 5.35
C ARG A 108 24.35 0.35 5.75
N ASN A 109 23.30 -0.44 5.52
CA ASN A 109 21.91 -0.06 5.75
C ASN A 109 21.35 -0.67 7.05
N LEU A 110 22.19 -1.18 7.94
CA LEU A 110 21.76 -1.79 9.21
C LEU A 110 20.97 -0.83 10.11
N LEU A 111 21.29 0.47 10.06
CA LEU A 111 20.50 1.48 10.78
C LEU A 111 19.06 1.54 10.25
N TYR A 112 18.91 1.59 8.92
CA TYR A 112 17.61 1.63 8.26
C TYR A 112 16.81 0.34 8.47
N LYS A 113 17.48 -0.81 8.55
CA LYS A 113 16.83 -2.07 8.93
C LYS A 113 16.22 -2.00 10.34
N LYS A 114 16.96 -1.46 11.32
CA LYS A 114 16.43 -1.26 12.68
C LYS A 114 15.25 -0.29 12.67
N ASN A 115 15.38 0.82 11.93
CA ASN A 115 14.32 1.81 11.79
C ASN A 115 13.05 1.19 11.21
N TYR A 116 13.18 0.37 10.17
CA TYR A 116 12.10 -0.43 9.59
C TYR A 116 11.42 -1.32 10.65
N GLU A 117 12.18 -2.08 11.43
CA GLU A 117 11.64 -2.97 12.47
C GLU A 117 10.84 -2.18 13.53
N ILE A 118 11.31 -0.99 13.92
CA ILE A 118 10.60 -0.11 14.85
C ILE A 118 9.30 0.43 14.21
N VAL A 119 9.32 0.83 12.93
CA VAL A 119 8.11 1.25 12.21
C VAL A 119 7.08 0.12 12.13
N ALA A 120 7.50 -1.08 11.72
CA ALA A 120 6.61 -2.23 11.60
C ALA A 120 5.94 -2.59 12.93
N LYS A 121 6.71 -2.53 14.04
CA LYS A 121 6.20 -2.69 15.42
C LYS A 121 5.10 -1.70 15.76
N ASP A 122 5.35 -0.41 15.50
CA ASP A 122 4.43 0.65 15.90
C ASP A 122 3.15 0.64 15.06
N LEU A 123 3.27 0.45 13.75
CA LEU A 123 2.11 0.27 12.88
C LEU A 123 1.26 -0.93 13.32
N THR A 124 1.90 -2.04 13.67
CA THR A 124 1.22 -3.22 14.21
C THR A 124 0.47 -2.91 15.50
N ARG A 125 1.12 -2.25 16.46
CA ARG A 125 0.50 -1.85 17.73
C ARG A 125 -0.69 -0.93 17.51
N ASP A 126 -0.55 0.08 16.68
CA ASP A 126 -1.60 1.03 16.35
C ASP A 126 -2.78 0.33 15.64
N PHE A 127 -2.50 -0.55 14.68
CA PHE A 127 -3.52 -1.35 14.00
C PHE A 127 -4.33 -2.19 14.99
N PHE A 128 -3.67 -2.91 15.92
CA PHE A 128 -4.37 -3.72 16.91
C PHE A 128 -5.12 -2.89 17.96
N SER A 129 -4.64 -1.69 18.29
CA SER A 129 -5.35 -0.75 19.16
C SER A 129 -6.67 -0.30 18.52
N LYS A 130 -6.62 0.09 17.24
CA LYS A 130 -7.80 0.49 16.46
C LYS A 130 -8.76 -0.70 16.25
N LYS A 131 -8.24 -1.89 15.92
CA LYS A 131 -9.02 -3.12 15.75
C LYS A 131 -9.70 -3.63 17.02
N GLN A 132 -9.11 -3.38 18.19
CA GLN A 132 -9.77 -3.70 19.46
C GLN A 132 -11.00 -2.83 19.70
N LYS A 133 -10.98 -1.57 19.26
CA LYS A 133 -12.10 -0.63 19.36
C LYS A 133 -13.17 -0.90 18.31
N ASP A 134 -12.77 -1.27 17.09
CA ASP A 134 -13.65 -1.64 16.00
C ASP A 134 -13.20 -2.95 15.34
N LYS A 135 -13.99 -4.01 15.53
CA LYS A 135 -13.68 -5.35 15.00
C LYS A 135 -13.70 -5.41 13.46
N ASN A 136 -14.41 -4.50 12.81
CA ASN A 136 -14.48 -4.42 11.35
C ASN A 136 -13.28 -3.68 10.74
N TYR A 137 -12.53 -2.97 11.57
CA TYR A 137 -11.32 -2.28 11.15
C TYR A 137 -10.33 -3.27 10.52
N ASN A 138 -9.95 -2.97 9.29
CA ASN A 138 -9.14 -3.83 8.46
C ASN A 138 -7.82 -3.17 8.07
N ILE A 139 -6.87 -4.00 7.64
CA ILE A 139 -5.51 -3.54 7.37
C ILE A 139 -5.42 -2.58 6.17
N ILE A 140 -6.28 -2.76 5.16
CA ILE A 140 -6.30 -1.91 3.96
C ILE A 140 -6.72 -0.48 4.35
N GLU A 141 -7.76 -0.37 5.17
CA GLU A 141 -8.21 0.91 5.73
C GLU A 141 -7.10 1.57 6.56
N HIS A 142 -6.36 0.78 7.35
CA HIS A 142 -5.25 1.31 8.12
C HIS A 142 -4.11 1.83 7.25
N MET A 143 -3.65 1.05 6.27
CA MET A 143 -2.63 1.49 5.31
C MET A 143 -3.05 2.79 4.60
N SER A 144 -4.33 2.87 4.21
CA SER A 144 -4.88 4.07 3.56
C SER A 144 -4.86 5.30 4.47
N LYS A 145 -5.16 5.13 5.76
CA LYS A 145 -5.10 6.21 6.77
C LYS A 145 -3.68 6.68 7.00
N ILE A 146 -2.74 5.76 7.23
CA ILE A 146 -1.32 6.09 7.42
C ILE A 146 -0.77 6.82 6.20
N LYS A 147 -1.04 6.32 4.99
CA LYS A 147 -0.68 6.99 3.74
C LYS A 147 -1.21 8.43 3.71
N GLY A 148 -2.50 8.61 4.00
CA GLY A 148 -3.12 9.93 4.01
C GLY A 148 -2.49 10.90 5.01
N GLU A 149 -2.18 10.43 6.22
CA GLU A 149 -1.53 11.21 7.28
C GLU A 149 -0.11 11.65 6.88
N LEU A 150 0.68 10.75 6.31
CA LEU A 150 2.03 11.07 5.84
C LEU A 150 2.00 12.07 4.68
N LEU A 151 1.11 11.87 3.70
CA LEU A 151 0.97 12.76 2.55
C LEU A 151 0.50 14.17 2.94
N GLN A 152 -0.34 14.30 3.96
CA GLN A 152 -0.75 15.62 4.46
C GLN A 152 0.41 16.41 5.07
N ARG A 153 1.39 15.73 5.68
CA ARG A 153 2.52 16.38 6.36
C ARG A 153 3.64 16.83 5.40
N ILE A 154 3.89 16.09 4.33
CA ILE A 154 4.93 16.45 3.33
C ILE A 154 4.53 17.61 2.41
N GLY A 155 3.25 17.92 2.27
CA GLY A 155 2.75 18.95 1.36
C GLY A 155 2.69 18.50 -0.12
N LYS A 156 2.47 19.43 -1.04
CA LYS A 156 2.13 19.13 -2.45
C LYS A 156 3.30 18.86 -3.40
N ASN A 157 4.54 19.17 -3.01
CA ASN A 157 5.69 18.99 -3.89
C ASN A 157 6.25 17.58 -3.71
N ASP A 158 6.36 16.81 -4.80
CA ASP A 158 6.85 15.41 -4.86
C ASP A 158 5.83 14.31 -4.46
N SER A 159 4.53 14.61 -4.43
CA SER A 159 3.53 13.71 -3.83
C SER A 159 3.40 12.33 -4.49
N MET A 160 3.58 12.19 -5.81
CA MET A 160 3.30 10.93 -6.50
C MET A 160 4.38 9.86 -6.31
N GLU A 161 5.66 10.23 -6.46
CA GLU A 161 6.78 9.31 -6.22
C GLU A 161 6.84 8.92 -4.75
N VAL A 162 6.71 9.90 -3.85
CA VAL A 162 6.69 9.66 -2.40
C VAL A 162 5.50 8.80 -2.00
N GLU A 163 4.30 9.06 -2.53
CA GLU A 163 3.14 8.20 -2.31
C GLU A 163 3.41 6.75 -2.73
N LYS A 164 4.06 6.54 -3.88
CA LYS A 164 4.39 5.20 -4.36
C LYS A 164 5.37 4.50 -3.43
N TYR A 165 6.42 5.16 -2.96
CA TYR A 165 7.33 4.57 -1.96
C TYR A 165 6.64 4.25 -0.63
N ILE A 166 5.75 5.13 -0.14
CA ILE A 166 4.95 4.88 1.08
C ILE A 166 4.12 3.59 0.91
N ILE A 167 3.44 3.45 -0.24
CA ILE A 167 2.61 2.28 -0.54
C ILE A 167 3.46 1.01 -0.61
N ILE A 168 4.55 1.04 -1.39
CA ILE A 168 5.48 -0.09 -1.53
C ILE A 168 6.00 -0.52 -0.16
N PHE A 169 6.37 0.44 0.69
CA PHE A 169 6.90 0.17 2.03
C PHE A 169 5.88 -0.53 2.94
N LEU A 170 4.63 -0.05 2.95
CA LEU A 170 3.53 -0.68 3.70
C LEU A 170 3.21 -2.09 3.19
N HIS A 171 3.19 -2.26 1.87
CA HIS A 171 2.92 -3.55 1.23
C HIS A 171 4.04 -4.56 1.47
N TYR A 172 5.30 -4.13 1.41
CA TYR A 172 6.46 -4.95 1.76
C TYR A 172 6.38 -5.42 3.22
N MET A 173 6.13 -4.51 4.18
CA MET A 173 5.97 -4.90 5.59
C MET A 173 4.85 -5.91 5.81
N TYR A 174 3.73 -5.70 5.11
CA TYR A 174 2.64 -6.65 5.18
C TYR A 174 3.07 -7.99 4.61
N GLN A 175 3.65 -8.02 3.42
CA GLN A 175 4.11 -9.25 2.77
C GLN A 175 5.07 -10.04 3.67
N GLU A 176 6.09 -9.36 4.19
CA GLU A 176 7.08 -9.93 5.10
C GLU A 176 6.52 -10.24 6.49
N CYS A 177 5.21 -10.10 6.70
CA CYS A 177 4.56 -10.48 7.95
C CYS A 177 5.08 -9.71 9.18
N ASP A 178 5.70 -8.56 8.95
CA ASP A 178 6.18 -7.70 10.03
C ASP A 178 5.08 -6.71 10.46
N TYR A 179 4.04 -6.56 9.63
CA TYR A 179 2.88 -5.71 9.89
C TYR A 179 1.57 -6.50 10.04
N GLY A 180 0.91 -6.30 11.19
CA GLY A 180 -0.38 -6.92 11.51
C GLY A 180 -0.25 -8.35 12.05
N ILE A 181 0.88 -8.68 12.68
CA ILE A 181 1.07 -9.92 13.43
C ILE A 181 1.13 -9.63 14.93
N LYS A 182 0.40 -10.40 15.72
CA LYS A 182 0.46 -10.41 17.19
C LYS A 182 0.49 -11.85 17.68
#